data_AF-A0A9X3AWC1-F1
#
_entry.id   AF-A0A9X3AWC1-F1
#
_cell.length_a   1.000
_cell.length_b   1.000
_cell.length_c   1.000
_cell.angle_alpha   90.00
_cell.angle_beta   90.00
_cell.angle_gamma   90.00
#
_symmetry.space_group_name_H-M   'P 1'
#
loop_
_entity.id
_entity.type
_entity.pdbx_description
1 polymer ?
#
loop_
_entity_poly.entity_id
_entity_poly.type
_entity_poly.pdbx_seq_one_letter_code
_entity_poly.pdbx_strand_id
1 'polypeptide(L)'
;DELSFILNPEAILFGNLVSQLACATEAVATSTNSILPFDFLFWCMGSQGSAYPLTGTTNYRDTPIQAGTLILERLNYKLHRQGIVWESHGEDGAICYQTPMPLMPKSRYRYQMTNTIPDALWAHPYTTTTVIWESGHDNPVSGDNFGFINFKKRNCVFL
;
A
#
# COMPACT_ATOMS: atom_id res chain seq x y z
N ASP A 1 6.11 -15.01 -12.38
CA ASP A 1 6.20 -15.28 -10.93
C ASP A 1 7.58 -15.70 -10.43
N GLU A 2 8.32 -16.56 -11.14
CA GLU A 2 9.67 -17.02 -10.72
C GLU A 2 10.66 -15.90 -10.34
N LEU A 3 10.75 -14.84 -11.15
CA LEU A 3 11.64 -13.70 -10.90
C LEU A 3 11.25 -12.88 -9.65
N SER A 4 9.96 -12.83 -9.32
CA SER A 4 9.49 -12.17 -8.10
C SER A 4 9.86 -12.97 -6.85
N PHE A 5 10.12 -14.27 -7.00
CA PHE A 5 10.56 -15.13 -5.91
C PHE A 5 12.00 -14.83 -5.45
N ILE A 6 12.85 -14.40 -6.38
CA ILE A 6 14.22 -13.94 -6.08
C ILE A 6 14.19 -12.69 -5.19
N LEU A 7 13.23 -11.78 -5.46
CA LEU A 7 13.04 -10.58 -4.66
C LEU A 7 12.46 -10.89 -3.27
N ASN A 8 11.65 -11.95 -3.14
CA ASN A 8 10.88 -12.27 -1.92
C ASN A 8 10.94 -13.78 -1.58
N PRO A 9 12.06 -14.31 -1.07
CA PRO A 9 12.10 -15.70 -0.65
C PRO A 9 11.12 -15.96 0.53
N GLU A 10 10.86 -14.94 1.35
CA GLU A 10 9.92 -15.03 2.48
C GLU A 10 8.45 -15.17 2.06
N ALA A 11 8.10 -15.01 0.78
CA ALA A 11 6.73 -15.18 0.31
C ALA A 11 6.19 -16.59 0.56
N ILE A 12 7.06 -17.62 0.64
CA ILE A 12 6.66 -18.99 1.03
C ILE A 12 6.07 -19.00 2.45
N LEU A 13 6.72 -18.29 3.38
CA LEU A 13 6.29 -18.25 4.78
C LEU A 13 4.93 -17.56 4.92
N PHE A 14 4.66 -16.51 4.13
CA PHE A 14 3.43 -15.72 4.25
C PHE A 14 2.30 -16.12 3.29
N GLY A 15 2.53 -17.14 2.46
CA GLY A 15 1.50 -17.73 1.58
C GLY A 15 0.50 -18.63 2.29
N ASN A 16 0.60 -18.81 3.61
CA ASN A 16 -0.27 -19.68 4.38
C ASN A 16 -1.54 -18.96 4.87
N LEU A 17 -2.60 -19.74 5.17
CA LEU A 17 -3.89 -19.20 5.61
C LEU A 17 -3.78 -18.36 6.89
N VAL A 18 -2.94 -18.77 7.86
CA VAL A 18 -2.77 -18.07 9.13
C VAL A 18 -2.19 -16.65 8.90
N SER A 19 -1.21 -16.52 8.02
CA SER A 19 -0.60 -15.25 7.64
C SER A 19 -1.58 -14.34 6.89
N GLN A 20 -2.48 -14.91 6.08
CA GLN A 20 -3.55 -14.15 5.42
C GLN A 20 -4.65 -13.74 6.41
N LEU A 21 -4.96 -14.55 7.41
CA LEU A 21 -5.93 -14.19 8.45
C LEU A 21 -5.43 -13.04 9.33
N ALA A 22 -4.11 -12.91 9.52
CA ALA A 22 -3.55 -11.74 10.20
C ALA A 22 -3.94 -10.42 9.49
N CYS A 23 -4.11 -10.44 8.17
CA CYS A 23 -4.54 -9.26 7.42
C CYS A 23 -5.94 -8.77 7.72
N ALA A 24 -6.84 -9.67 8.12
CA ALA A 24 -8.19 -9.28 8.49
C ALA A 24 -8.19 -8.33 9.70
N THR A 25 -7.27 -8.52 10.65
CA THR A 25 -7.16 -7.66 11.83
C THR A 25 -6.72 -6.24 11.47
N GLU A 26 -5.78 -6.11 10.53
CA GLU A 26 -5.35 -4.81 10.02
C GLU A 26 -6.46 -4.13 9.22
N ALA A 27 -7.13 -4.88 8.33
CA ALA A 27 -8.24 -4.38 7.52
C ALA A 27 -9.38 -3.79 8.38
N VAL A 28 -9.72 -4.45 9.48
CA VAL A 28 -10.75 -3.96 10.41
C VAL A 28 -10.28 -2.71 11.14
N ALA A 29 -9.03 -2.69 11.61
CA ALA A 29 -8.49 -1.54 12.35
C ALA A 29 -8.41 -0.28 11.47
N THR A 30 -7.94 -0.40 10.22
CA THR A 30 -7.75 0.73 9.31
C THR A 30 -9.01 1.10 8.52
N SER A 31 -10.07 0.28 8.57
CA SER A 31 -11.34 0.52 7.86
C SER A 31 -11.95 1.91 8.09
N THR A 32 -11.79 2.46 9.29
CA THR A 32 -12.37 3.74 9.71
C THR A 32 -11.46 4.94 9.46
N ASN A 33 -10.33 4.77 8.76
CA ASN A 33 -9.27 5.78 8.57
C ASN A 33 -8.74 6.40 9.89
N SER A 34 -9.12 5.86 11.05
CA SER A 34 -8.84 6.45 12.37
C SER A 34 -7.56 5.90 13.00
N ILE A 35 -7.11 4.73 12.55
CA ILE A 35 -5.94 4.02 13.05
C ILE A 35 -4.94 3.88 11.90
N LEU A 36 -3.65 4.03 12.21
CA LEU A 36 -2.57 3.81 11.24
C LEU A 36 -2.33 2.31 11.03
N PRO A 37 -1.92 1.88 9.83
CA PRO A 37 -1.60 0.49 9.55
C PRO A 37 -0.44 -0.02 10.41
N PHE A 38 -0.43 -1.34 10.60
CA PHE A 38 0.51 -2.04 11.45
C PHE A 38 1.79 -2.36 10.67
N ASP A 39 2.86 -1.62 10.95
CA ASP A 39 4.16 -1.77 10.27
C ASP A 39 4.81 -3.16 10.49
N PHE A 40 4.48 -3.85 11.58
CA PHE A 40 5.01 -5.19 11.85
C PHE A 40 4.41 -6.27 10.93
N LEU A 41 3.21 -6.05 10.39
CA LEU A 41 2.56 -6.93 9.42
C LEU A 41 2.98 -6.55 7.99
N PHE A 42 4.28 -6.49 7.71
CA PHE A 42 4.81 -5.96 6.45
C PHE A 42 4.34 -6.71 5.18
N TRP A 43 4.00 -8.00 5.31
CA TRP A 43 3.48 -8.82 4.22
C TRP A 43 2.01 -8.53 3.91
N CYS A 44 1.36 -7.77 4.77
CA CYS A 44 -0.06 -7.50 4.72
C CYS A 44 -0.36 -6.10 4.23
N MET A 45 -1.34 -6.00 3.36
CA MET A 45 -1.91 -4.76 2.85
C MET A 45 -3.38 -4.61 3.31
N GLY A 46 -3.67 -5.00 4.56
CA GLY A 46 -5.01 -5.09 5.14
C GLY A 46 -6.09 -5.61 4.20
N SER A 47 -7.06 -4.76 3.86
CA SER A 47 -8.26 -5.17 3.11
C SER A 47 -7.98 -5.54 1.64
N GLN A 48 -6.88 -5.05 1.09
CA GLN A 48 -6.41 -5.32 -0.25
C GLN A 48 -5.76 -6.71 -0.35
N GLY A 49 -5.40 -7.30 0.78
CA GLY A 49 -4.84 -8.64 0.89
C GLY A 49 -3.32 -8.64 1.08
N SER A 50 -2.64 -9.54 0.37
CA SER A 50 -1.21 -9.80 0.55
C SER A 50 -0.34 -8.91 -0.33
N ALA A 51 0.78 -8.43 0.22
CA ALA A 51 1.84 -7.76 -0.53
C ALA A 51 2.49 -8.69 -1.58
N TYR A 52 2.45 -10.00 -1.37
CA TYR A 52 2.99 -10.98 -2.30
C TYR A 52 1.89 -11.56 -3.21
N PRO A 53 2.21 -11.89 -4.48
CA PRO A 53 3.52 -11.72 -5.15
C PRO A 53 3.78 -10.26 -5.59
N LEU A 54 5.06 -9.85 -5.63
CA LEU A 54 5.48 -8.55 -6.20
C LEU A 54 5.53 -8.57 -7.73
N THR A 55 4.39 -8.90 -8.32
CA THR A 55 4.14 -8.82 -9.76
C THR A 55 3.19 -7.66 -10.05
N GLY A 56 3.10 -7.28 -11.33
CA GLY A 56 2.13 -6.28 -11.79
C GLY A 56 0.73 -6.86 -12.03
N THR A 57 0.46 -8.08 -11.57
CA THR A 57 -0.81 -8.78 -11.79
C THR A 57 -1.43 -9.18 -10.46
N THR A 58 -2.74 -9.16 -10.41
CA THR A 58 -3.52 -9.70 -9.29
C THR A 58 -4.54 -10.68 -9.83
N ASN A 59 -4.65 -11.84 -9.17
CA ASN A 59 -5.68 -12.84 -9.48
C ASN A 59 -6.93 -12.64 -8.62
N TYR A 60 -6.97 -11.59 -7.81
CA TYR A 60 -8.06 -11.33 -6.90
C TYR A 60 -9.29 -10.85 -7.69
N ARG A 61 -10.46 -11.40 -7.37
CA ARG A 61 -11.74 -11.13 -8.05
C ARG A 61 -12.36 -9.84 -7.51
N ASP A 62 -11.58 -8.78 -7.54
CA ASP A 62 -11.89 -7.47 -6.98
C ASP A 62 -12.39 -6.50 -8.05
N THR A 63 -12.94 -5.39 -7.59
CA THR A 63 -13.19 -4.22 -8.44
C THR A 63 -11.86 -3.66 -8.99
N PRO A 64 -11.90 -2.98 -10.15
CA PRO A 64 -10.69 -2.46 -10.79
C PRO A 64 -9.91 -1.48 -9.90
N ILE A 65 -10.59 -0.66 -9.11
CA ILE A 65 -9.96 0.33 -8.23
C ILE A 65 -9.30 -0.37 -7.05
N GLN A 66 -9.95 -1.36 -6.42
CA GLN A 66 -9.34 -2.18 -5.37
C GLN A 66 -8.08 -2.91 -5.88
N ALA A 67 -8.17 -3.56 -7.05
CA ALA A 67 -7.03 -4.20 -7.70
C ALA A 67 -5.89 -3.19 -7.98
N GLY A 68 -6.24 -1.99 -8.42
CA GLY A 68 -5.32 -0.88 -8.65
C GLY A 68 -4.61 -0.41 -7.38
N THR A 69 -5.33 -0.24 -6.27
CA THR A 69 -4.74 0.12 -4.97
C THR A 69 -3.76 -0.94 -4.48
N LEU A 70 -4.11 -2.22 -4.60
CA LEU A 70 -3.23 -3.32 -4.23
C LEU A 70 -1.93 -3.29 -5.06
N ILE A 71 -2.03 -3.09 -6.38
CA ILE A 71 -0.87 -3.01 -7.26
C ILE A 71 0.02 -1.81 -6.90
N LEU A 72 -0.58 -0.66 -6.56
CA LEU A 72 0.16 0.51 -6.09
C LEU A 72 0.97 0.22 -4.83
N GLU A 73 0.34 -0.39 -3.82
CA GLU A 73 0.98 -0.73 -2.56
C GLU A 73 2.09 -1.76 -2.76
N ARG A 74 1.85 -2.79 -3.58
CA ARG A 74 2.86 -3.80 -3.97
C ARG A 74 4.03 -3.18 -4.74
N LEU A 75 3.75 -2.25 -5.65
CA LEU A 75 4.79 -1.55 -6.40
C LEU A 75 5.69 -0.78 -5.44
N ASN A 76 5.10 -0.02 -4.51
CA ASN A 76 5.87 0.71 -3.52
C ASN A 76 6.70 -0.25 -2.64
N TYR A 77 6.14 -1.39 -2.25
CA TYR A 77 6.87 -2.41 -1.48
C TYR A 77 8.06 -2.98 -2.25
N LYS A 78 7.87 -3.22 -3.55
CA LYS A 78 8.95 -3.62 -4.46
C LYS A 78 10.04 -2.57 -4.57
N LEU A 79 9.69 -1.29 -4.72
CA LEU A 79 10.65 -0.19 -4.84
C LEU A 79 11.51 -0.02 -3.58
N HIS A 80 10.91 -0.23 -2.40
CA HIS A 80 11.62 -0.27 -1.12
C HIS A 80 12.67 -1.38 -1.08
N ARG A 81 12.29 -2.60 -1.47
CA ARG A 81 13.22 -3.75 -1.51
C ARG A 81 14.33 -3.60 -2.54
N GLN A 82 14.04 -2.91 -3.65
CA GLN A 82 15.03 -2.59 -4.68
C GLN A 82 15.95 -1.43 -4.27
N GLY A 83 15.71 -0.79 -3.12
CA GLY A 83 16.51 0.34 -2.64
C GLY A 83 16.34 1.60 -3.50
N ILE A 84 15.25 1.72 -4.25
CA ILE A 84 14.93 2.92 -5.05
C ILE A 84 14.31 3.99 -4.13
N VAL A 85 13.46 3.55 -3.20
CA VAL A 85 12.77 4.44 -2.25
C VAL A 85 13.49 4.41 -0.91
N TRP A 86 13.98 5.57 -0.48
CA TRP A 86 14.72 5.72 0.78
C TRP A 86 13.89 6.49 1.79
N GLU A 87 14.06 6.16 3.07
CA GLU A 87 13.21 6.65 4.15
C GLU A 87 13.94 7.59 5.10
N SER A 88 13.23 8.62 5.55
CA SER A 88 13.68 9.49 6.64
C SER A 88 13.13 8.96 7.96
N HIS A 89 13.98 8.35 8.78
CA HIS A 89 13.67 8.12 10.19
C HIS A 89 14.08 9.37 10.96
N GLY A 90 13.12 10.04 11.60
CA GLY A 90 13.39 11.30 12.30
C GLY A 90 12.53 11.45 13.53
N GLU A 91 13.21 11.66 14.67
CA GLU A 91 12.71 12.49 15.76
C GLU A 91 12.50 13.91 15.23
N ASP A 92 11.47 14.60 15.72
CA ASP A 92 11.14 15.94 15.24
C ASP A 92 12.34 16.89 15.41
N GLY A 93 12.82 17.48 14.31
CA GLY A 93 13.93 18.43 14.30
C GLY A 93 15.31 17.87 13.90
N ALA A 94 15.44 16.58 13.59
CA ALA A 94 16.69 16.01 13.09
C ALA A 94 16.95 16.34 11.59
N ILE A 95 18.24 16.44 11.23
CA ILE A 95 18.71 16.62 9.84
C ILE A 95 18.26 15.41 8.98
N CYS A 96 17.77 15.69 7.76
CA CYS A 96 17.25 14.70 6.81
C CYS A 96 18.31 13.66 6.36
N TYR A 97 18.61 12.65 7.18
CA TYR A 97 19.32 11.46 6.72
C TYR A 97 18.33 10.46 6.15
N GLN A 98 18.52 10.11 4.88
CA GLN A 98 17.75 9.06 4.22
C GLN A 98 18.47 7.72 4.38
N THR A 99 17.72 6.72 4.83
CA THR A 99 18.21 5.36 5.06
C THR A 99 17.44 4.38 4.17
N PRO A 100 18.11 3.41 3.54
CA PRO A 100 17.42 2.38 2.78
C PRO A 100 16.66 1.47 3.75
N MET A 101 15.35 1.33 3.52
CA MET A 101 14.49 0.49 4.36
C MET A 101 13.80 -0.55 3.47
N PRO A 102 14.26 -1.82 3.47
CA PRO A 102 13.72 -2.85 2.57
C PRO A 102 12.29 -3.26 2.95
N LEU A 103 11.95 -3.21 4.24
CA LEU A 103 10.59 -3.39 4.73
C LEU A 103 9.89 -2.04 4.75
N MET A 104 8.83 -1.90 3.94
CA MET A 104 8.08 -0.64 3.91
C MET A 104 7.33 -0.41 5.23
N PRO A 105 7.49 0.76 5.88
CA PRO A 105 6.61 1.20 6.95
C PRO A 105 5.36 1.83 6.35
N LYS A 106 4.29 1.05 6.32
CA LYS A 106 2.98 1.40 5.77
C LYS A 106 2.37 2.62 6.46
N SER A 107 2.63 2.82 7.76
CA SER A 107 2.08 3.91 8.57
C SER A 107 2.43 5.32 8.04
N ARG A 108 3.46 5.42 7.20
CA ARG A 108 3.93 6.67 6.59
C ARG A 108 3.39 6.93 5.20
N TYR A 109 2.61 6.02 4.65
CA TYR A 109 2.07 6.14 3.31
C TYR A 109 0.57 6.36 3.30
N ARG A 110 0.12 7.18 2.36
CA ARG A 110 -1.28 7.40 2.05
C ARG A 110 -1.46 7.40 0.54
N TYR A 111 -2.60 6.95 0.05
CA TYR A 111 -2.94 7.04 -1.36
C TYR A 111 -4.18 7.89 -1.57
N GLN A 112 -4.31 8.43 -2.77
CA GLN A 112 -5.45 9.22 -3.20
C GLN A 112 -5.77 8.89 -4.66
N MET A 113 -7.05 8.74 -4.98
CA MET A 113 -7.50 8.49 -6.35
C MET A 113 -7.58 9.81 -7.13
N THR A 114 -6.99 9.83 -8.33
CA THR A 114 -6.98 11.01 -9.22
C THR A 114 -7.87 10.88 -10.44
N ASN A 115 -8.17 9.66 -10.88
CA ASN A 115 -8.98 9.38 -12.07
C ASN A 115 -9.74 8.06 -11.82
N THR A 116 -10.93 7.80 -12.39
CA THR A 116 -11.75 8.66 -13.29
C THR A 116 -12.51 9.76 -12.57
N ILE A 117 -13.15 9.46 -11.45
CA ILE A 117 -13.73 10.47 -10.54
C ILE A 117 -12.79 10.56 -9.34
N PRO A 118 -12.10 11.69 -9.13
CA PRO A 118 -11.11 11.80 -8.05
C PRO A 118 -11.79 11.85 -6.68
N ASP A 119 -11.21 11.16 -5.70
CA ASP A 119 -11.47 11.46 -4.27
C ASP A 119 -10.45 12.51 -3.81
N ALA A 120 -10.69 13.76 -4.18
CA ALA A 120 -9.77 14.86 -3.91
C ALA A 120 -9.74 15.29 -2.43
N LEU A 121 -10.77 14.92 -1.66
CA LEU A 121 -10.98 15.44 -0.30
C LEU A 121 -10.23 14.62 0.75
N TRP A 122 -10.03 13.32 0.50
CA TRP A 122 -9.36 12.43 1.44
C TRP A 122 -8.13 11.74 0.87
N ALA A 123 -7.14 11.55 1.74
CA ALA A 123 -5.96 10.73 1.49
C ALA A 123 -6.02 9.54 2.44
N HIS A 124 -6.32 8.36 1.89
CA HIS A 124 -6.49 7.15 2.66
C HIS A 124 -5.13 6.62 3.13
N PRO A 125 -4.96 6.30 4.42
CA PRO A 125 -3.85 5.47 4.86
C PRO A 125 -3.81 4.17 4.06
N TYR A 126 -2.62 3.61 3.90
CA TYR A 126 -2.49 2.26 3.35
C TYR A 126 -3.35 1.26 4.11
N THR A 127 -3.77 0.19 3.45
CA THR A 127 -4.60 -0.90 4.00
C THR A 127 -6.08 -0.57 4.27
N THR A 128 -6.49 0.69 4.10
CA THR A 128 -7.88 1.15 4.27
C THR A 128 -8.80 0.46 3.26
N THR A 129 -9.96 -0.01 3.70
CA THR A 129 -10.94 -0.64 2.81
C THR A 129 -11.39 0.23 1.64
N THR A 130 -11.14 -0.25 0.42
CA THR A 130 -11.64 0.40 -0.81
C THR A 130 -13.14 0.31 -0.95
N VAL A 131 -13.74 -0.78 -0.46
CA VAL A 131 -15.19 -1.03 -0.57
C VAL A 131 -16.06 0.17 -0.14
N ILE A 132 -15.61 0.93 0.86
CA ILE A 132 -16.38 2.07 1.37
C ILE A 132 -16.18 3.31 0.50
N TRP A 133 -14.93 3.70 0.23
CA TRP A 133 -14.65 4.97 -0.44
C TRP A 133 -14.72 4.87 -1.97
N GLU A 134 -14.57 3.68 -2.54
CA GLU A 134 -14.67 3.44 -3.99
C GLU A 134 -16.09 3.65 -4.55
N SER A 135 -17.10 3.55 -3.68
CA SER A 135 -18.50 3.69 -4.07
C SER A 135 -18.77 5.03 -4.78
N GLY A 136 -19.16 4.96 -6.05
CA GLY A 136 -19.48 6.13 -6.87
C GLY A 136 -18.28 6.76 -7.58
N HIS A 137 -17.08 6.18 -7.43
CA HIS A 137 -15.89 6.60 -8.16
C HIS A 137 -15.62 5.80 -9.44
N ASP A 138 -16.30 4.67 -9.60
CA ASP A 138 -16.29 3.89 -10.84
C ASP A 138 -17.25 4.50 -11.87
N ASN A 139 -16.77 4.73 -13.09
CA ASN A 139 -17.54 5.33 -14.17
C ASN A 139 -17.56 4.42 -15.42
N PRO A 140 -18.61 3.60 -15.59
CA PRO A 140 -18.69 2.66 -16.72
C PRO A 140 -18.96 3.34 -18.08
N VAL A 141 -19.17 4.67 -18.13
CA VAL A 141 -19.59 5.40 -19.33
C VAL A 141 -18.44 6.15 -20.02
N SER A 142 -17.55 6.82 -19.26
CA SER A 142 -16.47 7.63 -19.86
C SER A 142 -15.11 6.92 -19.95
N GLY A 143 -14.96 5.74 -19.33
CA GLY A 143 -13.79 4.88 -19.44
C GLY A 143 -13.29 4.34 -18.11
N ASP A 144 -12.53 3.25 -18.16
CA ASP A 144 -12.12 2.46 -16.97
C ASP A 144 -10.68 2.79 -16.48
N ASN A 145 -10.12 3.92 -16.92
CA ASN A 145 -8.75 4.29 -16.57
C ASN A 145 -8.70 4.98 -15.22
N PHE A 146 -8.21 4.30 -14.19
CA PHE A 146 -8.00 4.88 -12.87
C PHE A 146 -6.55 5.30 -12.63
N GLY A 147 -6.37 6.27 -11.73
CA GLY A 147 -5.06 6.80 -11.37
C GLY A 147 -4.95 7.02 -9.86
N PHE A 148 -3.75 6.84 -9.32
CA PHE A 148 -3.47 7.06 -7.91
C PHE A 148 -2.26 7.97 -7.71
N ILE A 149 -2.35 8.86 -6.73
CA ILE A 149 -1.22 9.56 -6.13
C ILE A 149 -0.86 8.85 -4.83
N ASN A 150 0.44 8.68 -4.61
CA ASN A 150 0.99 8.04 -3.44
C ASN A 150 1.78 9.06 -2.62
N PHE A 151 1.27 9.39 -1.45
CA PHE A 151 1.89 10.31 -0.50
C PHE A 151 2.80 9.55 0.44
N LYS A 152 3.99 10.10 0.62
CA LYS A 152 4.99 9.62 1.56
C LYS A 152 5.28 10.69 2.60
N LYS A 153 5.15 10.35 3.88
CA LYS A 153 5.54 11.23 4.98
C LYS A 153 7.07 11.36 5.02
N ARG A 154 7.57 12.59 5.02
CA ARG A 154 8.98 12.91 5.30
C ARG A 154 9.05 13.68 6.61
N ASN A 155 9.64 13.05 7.62
CA ASN A 155 9.88 13.66 8.93
C ASN A 155 11.32 14.16 8.97
N CYS A 156 11.56 15.34 8.41
CA CYS A 156 12.83 16.02 8.56
C CYS A 156 12.71 17.49 8.13
N VAL A 157 13.63 18.32 8.63
CA VAL A 157 13.76 19.73 8.23
C VAL A 157 14.88 19.88 7.19
N PHE A 158 14.62 20.65 6.15
CA PHE A 158 15.66 21.08 5.22
C PHE A 158 16.38 22.27 5.87
N LEU A 159 17.70 22.15 6.04
CA LEU A 159 18.55 23.22 6.57
C LEU A 159 18.53 24.45 5.65
#